data_AF-A0A2E5UE02-F1
#
_entry.id   AF-A0A2E5UE02-F1
#
_cell.length_a   1.000
_cell.length_b   1.000
_cell.length_c   1.000
_cell.angle_alpha   90.00
_cell.angle_beta   90.00
_cell.angle_gamma   90.00
#
_symmetry.space_group_name_H-M   'P 1'
#
loop_
_entity.id
_entity.type
_entity.pdbx_description
1 polymer ?
#
loop_
_entity_poly.entity_id
_entity_poly.type
_entity_poly.pdbx_seq_one_letter_code
_entity_poly.pdbx_strand_id
1 'polypeptide(L)' 'MNDQELLIAMRQAYQDLLLGKSVKVMQKDGRRVDFEPADKQSLLNEINRLESNLGTGRRRPPAGVF' A
#
# COMPACT_ATOMS: atom_id res chain seq x y z
N MET A 1 7.64 6.25 -8.73
CA MET A 1 7.07 4.97 -8.28
C MET A 1 5.57 5.03 -8.48
N ASN A 2 5.00 4.09 -9.22
CA ASN A 2 3.56 4.02 -9.45
C ASN A 2 2.84 3.48 -8.21
N ASP A 3 1.57 3.84 -8.03
CA ASP A 3 0.79 3.42 -6.85
C ASP A 3 0.66 1.88 -6.75
N GLN A 4 0.68 1.18 -7.90
CA GLN A 4 0.70 -0.28 -7.97
C GLN A 4 2.03 -0.89 -7.50
N GLU A 5 3.15 -0.30 -7.89
CA GLU A 5 4.50 -0.76 -7.49
C GLU A 5 4.72 -0.52 -5.99
N LEU A 6 4.22 0.61 -5.48
CA LEU A 6 4.25 0.93 -4.07
C LEU A 6 3.44 -0.07 -3.24
N LEU A 7 2.26 -0.45 -3.72
CA LEU A 7 1.44 -1.46 -3.07
C LEU A 7 2.17 -2.81 -2.97
N ILE A 8 2.80 -3.25 -4.06
CA ILE A 8 3.57 -4.50 -4.09
C ILE A 8 4.73 -4.42 -3.08
N ALA A 9 5.48 -3.32 -3.08
CA ALA A 9 6.57 -3.10 -2.13
C ALA A 9 6.10 -3.10 -0.67
N MET A 10 4.97 -2.46 -0.38
CA MET A 10 4.37 -2.44 0.96
C MET A 10 3.91 -3.83 1.43
N ARG A 11 3.28 -4.62 0.54
CA ARG A 11 2.88 -6.01 0.83
C ARG A 11 4.08 -6.91 1.10
N GLN A 12 5.15 -6.75 0.31
CA GLN A 12 6.39 -7.50 0.50
C GLN A 12 7.06 -7.11 1.83
N ALA A 13 7.10 -5.82 2.15
CA ALA A 13 7.59 -5.33 3.43
C ALA A 13 6.81 -5.91 4.62
N TYR A 14 5.48 -6.02 4.51
CA TYR A 14 4.65 -6.64 5.54
C TYR A 14 5.00 -8.12 5.76
N GLN A 15 5.29 -8.86 4.69
CA GLN A 15 5.74 -10.26 4.81
C GLN A 15 7.13 -10.37 5.43
N ASP A 16 8.06 -9.52 5.05
CA ASP A 16 9.40 -9.48 5.65
C ASP A 16 9.36 -9.08 7.14
N LEU A 17 8.43 -8.20 7.53
CA LEU A 17 8.15 -7.87 8.93
C LEU A 17 7.56 -9.04 9.72
N LEU A 18 6.68 -9.85 9.10
CA LEU A 18 6.21 -11.09 9.71
C LEU A 18 7.34 -12.10 9.95
N LEU A 19 8.38 -12.06 9.12
CA LEU A 19 9.60 -12.85 9.29
C LEU A 19 10.57 -12.26 10.33
N GLY A 20 10.22 -11.15 10.98
CA GLY A 20 11.00 -10.50 12.02
C GLY A 20 12.08 -9.53 11.50
N LYS A 21 12.03 -9.13 10.22
CA LYS A 21 12.98 -8.18 9.63
C LYS A 21 12.45 -6.76 9.68
N SER A 22 13.32 -5.79 9.94
CA SER A 22 13.03 -4.36 9.73
C SER A 22 13.11 -4.02 8.24
N VAL A 23 12.11 -3.32 7.70
CA VAL A 23 12.04 -3.04 6.25
C VAL A 23 11.90 -1.54 5.99
N LYS A 24 12.63 -1.05 4.99
CA LYS A 24 12.55 0.34 4.52
C LYS A 24 11.74 0.39 3.24
N VAL A 25 10.62 1.08 3.24
CA VAL A 25 9.77 1.27 2.05
C VAL A 25 9.87 2.71 1.58
N MET A 26 10.08 2.91 0.28
CA MET A 26 10.09 4.24 -0.34
C MET A 26 8.66 4.59 -0.78
N GLN A 27 8.08 5.64 -0.19
CA GLN A 27 6.79 6.19 -0.59
C GLN A 27 6.88 7.00 -1.89
N LYS A 28 5.71 7.24 -2.49
CA LYS A 28 5.53 8.00 -3.74
C LYS A 28 6.14 9.41 -3.69
N ASP A 29 6.10 10.07 -2.54
CA ASP A 29 6.62 11.43 -2.35
C ASP A 29 8.15 11.48 -2.18
N GLY A 30 8.85 10.37 -2.41
CA GLY A 30 10.30 10.24 -2.23
C GLY A 30 10.72 10.08 -0.76
N ARG A 31 9.78 10.08 0.18
CA ARG A 31 10.02 9.80 1.59
C ARG A 31 10.30 8.32 1.80
N ARG A 32 11.37 8.02 2.52
CA ARG A 32 11.66 6.66 3.01
C ARG A 32 11.01 6.51 4.37
N VAL A 33 10.18 5.48 4.52
CA VAL A 33 9.55 5.12 5.78
C VAL A 33 10.13 3.79 6.21
N ASP A 34 10.76 3.82 7.39
CA ASP A 34 11.27 2.63 8.04
C ASP A 34 10.12 2.03 8.87
N PHE A 35 9.80 0.76 8.63
CA PHE A 35 8.78 0.04 9.39
C PHE A 35 9.46 -0.99 10.28
N GLU A 36 9.12 -0.93 11.57
CA GLU A 36 9.51 -1.93 12.57
C GLU A 36 8.34 -2.90 12.86
N PRO A 37 8.62 -4.07 13.47
CA PRO A 37 7.57 -5.03 13.84
C PRO A 37 6.46 -4.41 14.71
N ALA A 38 6.80 -3.40 15.52
CA ALA A 38 5.85 -2.64 16.33
C ALA A 38 4.84 -1.83 15.49
N ASP A 39 5.25 -1.36 14.30
CA ASP A 39 4.45 -0.54 13.39
C ASP A 39 3.64 -1.36 12.37
N LYS A 40 3.54 -2.68 12.56
CA LYS A 40 2.80 -3.59 11.68
C LYS A 40 1.37 -3.12 11.42
N GLN A 41 0.69 -2.60 12.45
CA GLN A 41 -0.68 -2.09 12.34
C GLN A 41 -0.74 -0.86 11.43
N SER A 42 0.22 0.06 11.57
CA SER A 42 0.35 1.26 10.75
C SER A 42 0.61 0.91 9.29
N LEU A 43 1.49 -0.06 9.02
CA LEU A 43 1.77 -0.55 7.67
C LEU A 43 0.52 -1.17 7.02
N LEU A 44 -0.24 -1.97 7.77
CA LEU A 44 -1.48 -2.57 7.28
C LEU A 44 -2.54 -1.50 6.93
N ASN A 45 -2.66 -0.45 7.75
CA ASN A 45 -3.56 0.66 7.48
C ASN A 45 -3.17 1.41 6.19
N GLU A 46 -1.86 1.62 5.99
CA GLU A 46 -1.35 2.29 4.80
C GLU A 46 -1.58 1.45 3.53
N ILE A 47 -1.41 0.12 3.61
CA ILE A 47 -1.77 -0.82 2.52
C ILE A 47 -3.24 -0.68 2.17
N ASN A 48 -4.15 -0.76 3.16
CA ASN A 48 -5.59 -0.66 2.92
C ASN A 48 -5.98 0.69 2.28
N ARG A 49 -5.35 1.78 2.71
CA ARG A 49 -5.56 3.11 2.14
C ARG A 49 -5.10 3.19 0.68
N LEU A 50 -3.92 2.64 0.39
CA LEU A 50 -3.38 2.54 -0.97
C LEU A 50 -4.28 1.67 -1.88
N GLU A 51 -4.75 0.52 -1.39
CA GLU A 51 -5.67 -0.36 -2.13
C GLU A 51 -6.99 0.32 -2.43
N SER A 52 -7.55 1.03 -1.44
CA SER A 52 -8.79 1.79 -1.62
C SER A 52 -8.61 2.85 -2.70
N ASN A 53 -7.56 3.67 -2.64
CA ASN A 53 -7.29 4.70 -3.64
C ASN A 53 -7.11 4.11 -5.04
N LEU A 54 -6.41 2.97 -5.14
CA LEU A 54 -6.20 2.26 -6.40
C LEU A 54 -7.51 1.64 -6.94
N GLY A 55 -8.39 1.15 -6.06
CA GLY A 55 -9.69 0.56 -6.40
C GLY A 55 -10.78 1.59 -6.74
N THR A 56 -10.68 2.82 -6.23
CA THR A 56 -11.71 3.86 -6.40
C THR A 56 -11.82 4.36 -7.86
N GLY A 57 -10.80 4.12 -8.70
CA GLY A 57 -10.78 4.54 -10.11
C GLY A 57 -11.59 3.66 -11.09
N ARG A 58 -12.20 2.55 -10.65
CA ARG A 58 -12.89 1.58 -11.54
C ARG A 58 -14.42 1.54 -11.43
N ARG A 59 -15.06 2.56 -10.84
CA ARG A 59 -16.53 2.68 -10.91
C ARG A 59 -16.92 3.33 -12.24
N ARG A 60 -17.10 2.49 -13.27
CA ARG A 60 -17.88 2.88 -14.46
C ARG A 60 -19.31 3.20 -14.00
N PRO A 61 -19.87 4.39 -14.29
CA PRO A 61 -21.28 4.65 -14.00
C PRO A 61 -22.16 3.64 -14.76
N PRO A 62 -23.36 3.32 -14.24
CA PRO A 62 -24.27 2.40 -14.92
C PRO A 62 -24.51 2.88 -16.34
N ALA A 63 -24.42 1.94 -17.29
CA ALA A 63 -24.73 2.18 -18.69
C ALA A 63 -26.11 2.83 -18.76
N GLY A 64 -26.14 4.04 -19.32
CA GLY A 64 -27.36 4.82 -19.45
C GLY A 64 -28.45 3.98 -20.10
N VAL A 65 -29.55 3.87 -19.36
CA VAL A 65 -30.88 3.63 -19.89
C VAL A 65 -31.16 4.62 -21.03
N PHE A 66 -31.55 4.08 -22.19
CA PHE A 66 -32.38 4.73 -23.20
C PHE A 66 -33.45 3.71 -23.62
#